data_AF-A0A2V9D0A7-F1
#
_entry.id   AF-A0A2V9D0A7-F1
#
_cell.length_a   1.000
_cell.length_b   1.000
_cell.length_c   1.000
_cell.angle_alpha   90.00
_cell.angle_beta   90.00
_cell.angle_gamma   90.00
#
_symmetry.space_group_name_H-M   'P 1'
#
loop_
_entity.id
_entity.type
_entity.pdbx_description
1 polymer ?
#
loop_
_entity_poly.entity_id
_entity_poly.type
_entity_poly.pdbx_seq_one_letter_code
_entity_poly.pdbx_strand_id
1 'polypeptide(L)'
;MAQQAALLKDDLLEPVDHLLDDPLLVDLVRDCLAGRRPASARNGRAGIAPDRLLRCCVLKHLKGWSFRDLDRELRSNLIYRRFTRFDAEATPTYSAF
;
A
#
# COMPACT_ATOMS: atom_id res chain seq x y z
N MET A 1 3.06 -1.39 -29.27
CA MET A 1 3.01 -2.19 -28.03
C MET A 1 2.23 -1.43 -26.96
N ALA A 2 0.92 -1.28 -27.18
CA ALA A 2 0.01 -0.49 -26.34
C ALA A 2 -1.13 -1.38 -25.81
N GLN A 3 -0.82 -2.64 -25.49
CA GLN A 3 -1.82 -3.70 -25.39
C GLN A 3 -2.37 -3.96 -23.97
N GLN A 4 -1.98 -3.19 -22.95
CA GLN A 4 -2.41 -3.49 -21.56
C GLN A 4 -2.83 -2.28 -20.73
N ALA A 5 -2.89 -1.08 -21.32
CA ALA A 5 -3.02 0.16 -20.55
C ALA A 5 -4.48 0.59 -20.22
N ALA A 6 -5.55 -0.09 -20.63
CA ALA A 6 -6.88 0.56 -20.62
C ALA A 6 -8.14 -0.25 -20.30
N LEU A 7 -8.18 -1.59 -20.26
CA LEU A 7 -9.49 -2.29 -20.38
C LEU A 7 -9.82 -3.38 -19.36
N LEU A 8 -9.11 -3.41 -18.24
CA LEU A 8 -9.78 -3.75 -16.99
C LEU A 8 -9.72 -2.44 -16.21
N LYS A 9 -10.85 -1.72 -16.15
CA LYS A 9 -11.17 -1.05 -14.88
C LYS A 9 -10.83 -2.11 -13.83
N ASP A 10 -9.96 -1.77 -12.91
CA ASP A 10 -9.53 -2.70 -11.88
C ASP A 10 -10.76 -2.92 -10.96
N ASP A 11 -11.77 -3.64 -11.46
CA ASP A 11 -13.06 -3.91 -10.82
C ASP A 11 -12.85 -4.67 -9.51
N LEU A 12 -11.64 -5.16 -9.29
CA LEU A 12 -11.16 -5.76 -8.05
C LEU A 12 -10.64 -4.74 -7.04
N LEU A 13 -10.13 -3.58 -7.44
CA LEU A 13 -9.56 -2.63 -6.48
C LEU A 13 -10.62 -2.03 -5.56
N GLU A 14 -11.81 -1.69 -6.08
CA GLU A 14 -12.89 -1.16 -5.25
C GLU A 14 -13.40 -2.17 -4.19
N PRO A 15 -13.76 -3.43 -4.53
CA PRO A 15 -14.16 -4.41 -3.53
C PRO A 15 -13.00 -4.80 -2.59
N VAL A 16 -11.76 -4.84 -3.08
CA VAL A 16 -10.59 -5.06 -2.21
C VAL A 16 -10.40 -3.87 -1.26
N ASP A 17 -10.53 -2.64 -1.73
CA ASP A 17 -10.38 -1.45 -0.90
C ASP A 17 -11.41 -1.44 0.24
N HIS A 18 -12.67 -1.79 -0.07
CA HIS A 18 -13.71 -1.98 0.94
C HIS A 18 -13.38 -3.07 1.96
N LEU A 19 -12.80 -4.20 1.52
CA LEU A 19 -12.34 -5.23 2.44
C LEU A 19 -11.20 -4.73 3.35
N LEU A 20 -10.26 -3.96 2.79
CA LEU A 20 -9.11 -3.40 3.52
C LEU A 20 -9.47 -2.18 4.39
N ASP A 21 -10.69 -1.66 4.31
CA ASP A 21 -11.24 -0.68 5.25
C ASP A 21 -11.65 -1.32 6.60
N ASP A 22 -11.62 -2.66 6.73
CA ASP A 22 -11.89 -3.35 8.00
C ASP A 22 -10.88 -2.91 9.08
N PRO A 23 -11.33 -2.24 10.16
CA PRO A 23 -10.45 -1.75 11.21
C PRO A 23 -9.68 -2.88 11.91
N LEU A 24 -10.24 -4.10 11.98
CA LEU A 24 -9.56 -5.23 12.60
C LEU A 24 -8.33 -5.68 11.80
N LEU A 25 -8.37 -5.57 10.47
CA LEU A 25 -7.20 -5.83 9.63
C LEU A 25 -6.12 -4.76 9.83
N VAL A 26 -6.52 -3.50 9.93
CA VAL A 26 -5.59 -2.38 10.16
C VAL A 26 -4.93 -2.50 11.54
N ASP A 27 -5.68 -2.87 12.57
CA ASP A 27 -5.15 -3.07 13.92
C ASP A 27 -4.24 -4.29 14.00
N LEU A 28 -4.55 -5.38 13.30
CA LEU A 28 -3.64 -6.53 13.19
C LEU A 28 -2.30 -6.13 12.58
N VAL A 29 -2.31 -5.33 11.50
CA VAL A 29 -1.06 -4.82 10.89
C VAL A 29 -0.32 -3.89 11.85
N ARG A 30 -1.04 -3.02 12.57
CA ARG A 30 -0.46 -2.16 13.61
C ARG A 30 0.26 -2.97 14.69
N ASP A 31 -0.37 -4.02 15.18
CA ASP A 31 0.19 -4.90 16.21
C ASP A 31 1.41 -5.67 15.71
N CYS A 32 1.37 -6.18 14.48
CA CYS A 32 2.54 -6.79 13.84
C CYS A 32 3.71 -5.80 13.76
N LEU A 33 3.46 -4.55 13.35
CA LEU A 33 4.48 -3.51 13.27
C LEU A 33 5.02 -3.09 14.64
N ALA A 34 4.18 -3.08 15.68
CA ALA A 34 4.58 -2.80 17.05
C ALA A 34 5.40 -3.95 17.67
N GLY A 35 5.13 -5.18 17.26
CA GLY A 35 5.80 -6.39 17.76
C GLY A 35 7.14 -6.73 17.08
N ARG A 36 7.49 -6.12 15.94
CA ARG A 36 8.65 -6.54 15.13
C ARG A 36 10.02 -6.43 15.80
N ARG A 37 10.17 -5.55 16.80
CA ARG A 37 11.37 -5.40 17.65
C ARG A 37 10.99 -4.79 19.00
N PRO A 38 11.79 -5.00 20.07
CA PRO A 38 11.58 -4.32 21.35
C PRO A 38 11.44 -2.81 21.17
N ALA A 39 10.43 -2.23 21.84
CA ALA A 39 10.12 -0.80 21.78
C ALA A 39 9.82 -0.22 20.39
N SER A 40 9.40 -1.04 19.39
CA SER A 40 9.03 -0.51 18.04
C SER A 40 7.97 0.57 18.08
N ALA A 41 7.01 0.45 19.00
CA ALA A 41 5.92 1.40 19.17
C ALA A 41 6.38 2.75 19.75
N ARG A 42 7.53 2.79 20.42
CA ARG A 42 8.03 3.98 21.15
C ARG A 42 9.23 4.63 20.48
N ASN A 43 10.05 3.84 19.80
CA ASN A 43 11.36 4.25 19.31
C ASN A 43 11.49 4.06 17.79
N GLY A 44 12.07 5.04 17.10
CA GLY A 44 12.41 4.98 15.68
C GLY A 44 11.75 6.09 14.87
N ARG A 45 11.99 6.09 13.55
CA ARG A 45 11.32 7.00 12.61
C ARG A 45 9.86 6.62 12.45
N ALA A 46 9.00 7.62 12.24
CA ALA A 46 7.62 7.39 11.83
C ALA A 46 7.61 6.56 10.53
N GLY A 47 6.96 5.41 10.58
CA GLY A 47 6.77 4.54 9.43
C GLY A 47 5.55 4.95 8.59
N ILE A 48 5.31 4.19 7.53
CA ILE A 48 4.06 4.28 6.77
C ILE A 48 2.90 3.89 7.69
N ALA A 49 1.78 4.60 7.59
CA ALA A 49 0.57 4.26 8.35
C ALA A 49 0.13 2.82 8.04
N PRO A 50 -0.32 2.03 9.05
CA PRO A 50 -0.63 0.61 8.86
C PRO A 50 -1.61 0.32 7.71
N ASP A 51 -2.64 1.15 7.56
CA ASP A 51 -3.66 1.05 6.51
C ASP A 51 -3.06 1.24 5.10
N ARG A 52 -2.14 2.20 4.96
CA ARG A 52 -1.42 2.48 3.71
C ARG A 52 -0.44 1.38 3.37
N LEU A 53 0.30 0.89 4.37
CA LEU A 53 1.25 -0.21 4.19
C LEU A 53 0.53 -1.49 3.76
N LEU A 54 -0.61 -1.82 4.38
CA LEU A 54 -1.44 -2.95 4.00
C LEU A 54 -1.87 -2.87 2.53
N ARG A 55 -2.41 -1.71 2.11
CA ARG A 55 -2.83 -1.48 0.72
C ARG A 55 -1.66 -1.59 -0.27
N CYS A 56 -0.49 -1.05 0.09
CA CYS A 56 0.73 -1.19 -0.71
C CYS A 56 1.15 -2.65 -0.89
N CYS A 57 1.16 -3.44 0.20
CA CYS A 57 1.48 -4.86 0.15
C CYS A 57 0.46 -5.62 -0.72
N VAL A 58 -0.84 -5.38 -0.54
CA VAL A 58 -1.89 -6.03 -1.34
C VAL A 58 -1.75 -5.67 -2.82
N LEU A 59 -1.59 -4.39 -3.17
CA LEU A 59 -1.42 -3.96 -4.56
C LEU A 59 -0.20 -4.62 -5.21
N LYS A 60 0.93 -4.65 -4.49
CA LYS A 60 2.14 -5.33 -4.92
C LYS A 60 1.87 -6.82 -5.22
N HIS A 61 1.14 -7.52 -4.36
CA HIS A 61 0.83 -8.94 -4.54
C HIS A 61 -0.16 -9.18 -5.69
N LEU A 62 -1.23 -8.37 -5.79
CA LEU A 62 -2.22 -8.46 -6.87
C LEU A 62 -1.59 -8.29 -8.25
N LYS A 63 -0.58 -7.43 -8.36
CA LYS A 63 0.09 -7.14 -9.64
C LYS A 63 1.39 -7.93 -9.86
N GLY A 64 1.80 -8.76 -8.90
CA GLY A 64 3.05 -9.53 -8.98
C GLY A 64 4.32 -8.65 -8.98
N TRP A 65 4.26 -7.48 -8.35
CA TRP A 65 5.32 -6.48 -8.39
C TRP A 65 6.40 -6.66 -7.30
N SER A 66 7.56 -6.07 -7.55
CA SER A 66 8.53 -5.75 -6.49
C SER A 66 8.17 -4.42 -5.81
N PHE A 67 8.80 -4.08 -4.67
CA PHE A 67 8.62 -2.76 -4.06
C PHE A 67 9.19 -1.62 -4.93
N ARG A 68 10.17 -1.91 -5.79
CA ARG A 68 10.69 -0.93 -6.76
C ARG A 68 9.68 -0.62 -7.87
N ASP A 69 8.98 -1.65 -8.34
CA ASP A 69 7.90 -1.46 -9.31
C ASP A 69 6.75 -0.69 -8.65
N LEU A 70 6.36 -1.04 -7.41
CA LEU A 70 5.34 -0.31 -6.67
C LEU A 70 5.68 1.19 -6.50
N ASP A 71 6.90 1.54 -6.09
CA ASP A 71 7.38 2.93 -5.99
C ASP A 71 7.23 3.66 -7.33
N ARG A 72 7.65 3.03 -8.44
CA ARG A 72 7.50 3.60 -9.78
C ARG A 72 6.03 3.85 -10.14
N GLU A 73 5.16 2.87 -9.92
CA GLU A 73 3.74 2.96 -10.29
C GLU A 73 2.96 3.95 -9.40
N LEU A 74 3.30 4.07 -8.12
CA LEU A 74 2.70 5.07 -7.22
C LEU A 74 3.04 6.51 -7.62
N ARG A 75 4.16 6.74 -8.33
CA ARG A 75 4.53 8.07 -8.84
C ARG A 75 3.74 8.48 -10.08
N SER A 76 3.35 7.51 -10.91
CA SER A 76 2.77 7.77 -12.24
C SER A 76 1.25 7.55 -12.30
N ASN A 77 0.65 6.83 -11.34
CA ASN A 77 -0.76 6.40 -11.42
C ASN A 77 -1.61 6.90 -10.25
N LEU A 78 -2.57 7.79 -10.55
CA LEU A 78 -3.48 8.37 -9.56
C LEU A 78 -4.45 7.34 -8.95
N ILE A 79 -4.86 6.31 -9.70
CA ILE A 79 -5.76 5.26 -9.18
C ILE A 79 -5.05 4.47 -8.07
N TYR A 80 -3.78 4.12 -8.27
CA TYR A 80 -3.00 3.42 -7.26
C TYR A 80 -2.69 4.28 -6.04
N ARG A 81 -2.45 5.59 -6.24
CA ARG A 81 -2.28 6.53 -5.12
C ARG A 81 -3.55 6.63 -4.27
N ARG A 82 -4.71 6.68 -4.91
CA ARG A 82 -6.01 6.69 -4.21
C ARG A 82 -6.27 5.37 -3.49
N PHE A 83 -6.03 4.23 -4.17
CA PHE A 83 -6.15 2.90 -3.55
C PHE A 83 -5.25 2.75 -2.32
N THR A 84 -4.04 3.30 -2.36
CA THR A 84 -3.07 3.23 -1.24
C THR A 84 -3.17 4.41 -0.24
N ARG A 85 -4.19 5.27 -0.39
CA ARG A 85 -4.44 6.47 0.45
C ARG A 85 -3.26 7.45 0.53
N PHE A 86 -2.42 7.49 -0.51
CA PHE A 86 -1.39 8.52 -0.67
C PHE A 86 -1.88 9.73 -1.45
N ASP A 87 -3.01 9.65 -2.16
CA ASP A 87 -3.70 10.77 -2.82
C ASP A 87 -2.76 11.89 -3.31
N ALA A 88 -2.76 13.07 -2.66
CA ALA A 88 -1.88 14.20 -2.95
C ALA A 88 -0.60 14.25 -2.09
N GLU A 89 -0.43 13.33 -1.14
CA GLU A 89 0.73 13.23 -0.27
C GLU A 89 1.96 12.62 -0.97
N ALA A 90 3.15 12.82 -0.38
CA ALA A 90 4.37 12.21 -0.91
C ALA A 90 4.28 10.68 -0.86
N THR A 91 4.58 10.02 -1.99
CA THR A 91 4.64 8.56 -2.04
C THR A 91 5.96 8.05 -1.49
N PRO A 92 5.95 6.91 -0.78
CA PRO A 92 7.15 6.31 -0.23
C PRO A 92 8.09 5.84 -1.34
N THR A 93 9.40 5.88 -1.07
CA THR A 93 10.38 5.18 -1.90
C THR A 93 10.38 3.69 -1.58
N TYR A 94 10.89 2.86 -2.49
CA TYR A 94 10.96 1.41 -2.30
C TYR A 94 11.67 0.95 -1.01
N SER A 95 12.55 1.78 -0.44
CA SER A 95 13.30 1.52 0.80
C SER A 95 12.50 1.75 2.08
N ALA A 96 11.29 2.31 1.99
CA ALA A 96 10.43 2.55 3.13
C ALA A 96 9.53 1.35 3.51
N PHE A 97 9.47 0.35 2.63
CA PHE A 97 8.77 -0.92 2.83
C PHE A 97 9.69 -1.96 3.47
#